data_AF-A0AAV0XY32-F1
#
_entry.id   AF-A0AAV0XY32-F1
#
_cell.length_a   1.000
_cell.length_b   1.000
_cell.length_c   1.000
_cell.angle_alpha   90.00
_cell.angle_beta   90.00
_cell.angle_gamma   90.00
#
_symmetry.space_group_name_H-M   'P 1'
#
loop_
_entity.id
_entity.type
_entity.pdbx_description
1 polymer ?
#
loop_
_entity_poly.entity_id
_entity_poly.type
_entity_poly.pdbx_seq_one_letter_code
_entity_poly.pdbx_strand_id
1 'polypeptide(L)'
;MSRNKFELILRFWHFSDNETSDKSDRLYKIRNILDKINFNFEHLLTPGEIIAVDESMIPFKGRLKFRQYIPSKRHKYGVKLFKICDVNGFTYKIIIYEGKQCISGQSLGETIVLSLCEKYLEKGRTVVTDNFYTSVPLAKQLLKKKTHLVGTLRKNRRYLPKELITKKIKKGEIFGKEDDNGIVLSKFKDKRDIFLLSTRHKLDIIDTGKQSRKKESILKPDVILFYNAGKAGIDFFT
;
A
#
# COMPACT_ATOMS: atom_id res chain seq x y z
N MET A 1 38.70 -12.98 1.38
CA MET A 1 38.68 -12.62 2.82
C MET A 1 38.64 -13.92 3.62
N SER A 2 39.40 -14.06 4.72
CA SER A 2 39.32 -15.27 5.55
C SER A 2 38.01 -15.34 6.35
N ARG A 3 37.58 -16.55 6.71
CA ARG A 3 36.40 -16.77 7.56
C ARG A 3 36.43 -15.94 8.84
N ASN A 4 37.56 -15.98 9.56
CA ASN A 4 37.71 -15.25 10.83
C ASN A 4 37.59 -13.74 10.63
N LYS A 5 38.18 -13.19 9.56
CA LYS A 5 38.08 -11.76 9.25
C LYS A 5 36.63 -11.37 8.92
N PHE A 6 35.91 -12.22 8.18
CA PHE A 6 34.51 -12.00 7.86
C PHE A 6 33.60 -12.02 9.12
N GLU A 7 33.76 -13.02 9.99
CA GLU A 7 32.98 -13.13 11.24
C GLU A 7 33.24 -11.95 12.19
N LEU A 8 34.49 -11.48 12.29
CA LEU A 8 34.84 -10.29 13.07
C LEU A 8 34.16 -9.03 12.52
N ILE A 9 34.20 -8.82 11.20
CA ILE A 9 33.52 -7.68 10.57
C ILE A 9 32.02 -7.72 10.84
N LEU A 10 31.37 -8.88 10.65
CA LEU A 10 29.94 -9.05 10.91
C LEU A 10 29.55 -8.74 12.36
N ARG A 11 30.39 -9.10 13.34
CA ARG A 11 30.11 -8.90 14.76
C ARG A 11 30.18 -7.43 15.17
N PHE A 12 31.11 -6.67 14.60
CA PHE A 12 31.38 -5.29 15.01
C PHE A 12 30.84 -4.24 14.04
N TRP A 13 30.06 -4.66 13.03
CA TRP A 13 29.44 -3.76 12.08
C TRP A 13 28.43 -2.82 12.77
N HIS A 14 28.67 -1.52 12.67
CA HIS A 14 27.82 -0.45 13.21
C HIS A 14 27.71 0.71 12.23
N PHE A 15 26.64 1.51 12.35
CA PHE A 15 26.35 2.65 11.47
C PHE A 15 25.99 3.94 12.22
N SER A 16 26.09 3.89 13.55
CA SER A 16 25.78 4.97 14.47
C SER A 16 26.77 4.95 15.62
N ASP A 17 27.12 6.13 16.10
CA ASP A 17 27.87 6.29 17.35
C ASP A 17 26.90 6.27 18.54
N ASN A 18 27.05 5.31 19.45
CA ASN A 18 26.14 5.12 20.59
C ASN A 18 26.28 6.18 21.68
N GLU A 19 27.35 6.98 21.66
CA GLU A 19 27.60 8.05 22.62
C GLU A 19 26.83 9.32 22.25
N THR A 20 26.67 9.58 20.95
CA THR A 20 26.09 10.81 20.41
C THR A 20 24.70 10.64 19.82
N SER A 21 24.26 9.41 19.53
CA SER A 21 22.96 9.14 18.91
C SER A 21 21.78 9.45 19.85
N ASP A 22 20.71 10.03 19.28
CA ASP A 22 19.43 10.17 19.97
C ASP A 22 18.76 8.80 20.19
N LYS A 23 18.74 8.35 21.44
CA LYS A 23 18.15 7.07 21.85
C LYS A 23 16.63 7.09 21.92
N SER A 24 16.00 8.26 21.72
CA SER A 24 14.55 8.41 21.63
C SER A 24 14.00 7.84 20.31
N ASP A 25 14.75 7.97 19.21
CA ASP A 25 14.50 7.31 17.93
C ASP A 25 14.76 5.81 18.05
N ARG A 26 13.78 4.93 17.81
CA ARG A 26 14.00 3.49 17.94
C ARG A 26 14.88 2.92 16.83
N LEU A 27 15.08 3.66 15.75
CA LEU A 27 15.90 3.29 14.60
C LEU A 27 17.25 4.00 14.56
N TYR A 28 17.66 4.71 15.62
CA TYR A 28 18.91 5.50 15.61
C TYR A 28 20.13 4.73 15.06
N LYS A 29 20.19 3.41 15.31
CA LYS A 29 21.26 2.52 14.83
C LYS A 29 21.38 2.39 13.32
N ILE A 30 20.29 2.62 12.60
CA ILE A 30 20.19 2.46 11.15
C ILE A 30 19.64 3.69 10.45
N ARG A 31 19.22 4.74 11.19
CA ARG A 31 18.57 5.94 10.66
C ARG A 31 19.35 6.56 9.51
N ASN A 32 20.66 6.78 9.72
CA ASN A 32 21.56 7.32 8.70
C ASN A 32 21.59 6.51 7.39
N ILE A 33 21.52 5.18 7.48
CA ILE A 33 21.48 4.34 6.28
C ILE A 33 20.10 4.41 5.64
N LEU A 34 19.04 4.31 6.44
CA LEU A 34 17.67 4.33 5.95
C LEU A 34 17.40 5.62 5.17
N ASP A 35 17.88 6.76 5.70
CA ASP A 35 17.74 8.07 5.08
C ASP A 35 18.55 8.15 3.78
N LYS A 36 19.77 7.59 3.74
CA LYS A 36 20.56 7.48 2.50
C LYS A 36 19.92 6.58 1.45
N ILE A 37 19.33 5.44 1.86
CA ILE A 37 18.62 4.53 0.97
C ILE A 37 17.40 5.25 0.37
N ASN A 38 16.57 5.87 1.22
CA ASN A 38 15.41 6.62 0.77
C ASN A 38 15.82 7.78 -0.15
N PHE A 39 16.86 8.54 0.22
CA PHE A 39 17.40 9.60 -0.63
C PHE A 39 17.76 9.04 -2.01
N ASN A 40 18.54 7.97 -2.10
CA ASN A 40 18.92 7.40 -3.38
C ASN A 40 17.69 6.90 -4.16
N PHE A 41 16.79 6.16 -3.54
CA PHE A 41 15.59 5.63 -4.20
C PHE A 41 14.70 6.73 -4.78
N GLU A 42 14.52 7.83 -4.05
CA GLU A 42 13.71 8.96 -4.50
C GLU A 42 14.35 9.75 -5.66
N HIS A 43 15.67 9.69 -5.84
CA HIS A 43 16.40 10.43 -6.90
C HIS A 43 16.80 9.57 -8.09
N LEU A 44 16.78 8.23 -7.95
CA LEU A 44 17.20 7.31 -9.02
C LEU A 44 16.16 7.22 -10.15
N LEU A 45 14.87 7.23 -9.82
CA LEU A 45 13.81 7.05 -10.80
C LEU A 45 12.63 7.97 -10.49
N THR A 46 12.07 8.60 -11.52
CA THR A 46 10.82 9.33 -11.40
C THR A 46 9.65 8.37 -11.63
N PRO A 47 8.69 8.25 -10.70
CA PRO A 47 7.57 7.34 -10.89
C PRO A 47 6.68 7.76 -12.07
N GLY A 48 6.14 6.77 -12.77
CA GLY A 48 5.09 6.95 -13.76
C GLY A 48 3.75 7.36 -13.16
N GLU A 49 2.68 7.18 -13.92
CA GLU A 49 1.32 7.58 -13.53
C GLU A 49 0.78 6.78 -12.33
N ILE A 50 1.15 5.50 -12.23
CA ILE A 50 0.62 4.56 -11.25
C ILE A 50 1.70 4.22 -10.23
N ILE A 51 1.37 4.44 -8.97
CA ILE A 51 2.17 4.08 -7.80
C ILE A 51 1.30 3.29 -6.85
N ALA A 52 1.92 2.37 -6.10
CA ALA A 52 1.21 1.49 -5.19
C ALA A 52 1.86 1.51 -3.81
N VAL A 53 1.03 1.56 -2.77
CA VAL A 53 1.46 1.54 -1.37
C VAL A 53 1.02 0.24 -0.74
N ASP A 54 1.98 -0.46 -0.13
CA ASP A 54 1.69 -1.65 0.66
C ASP A 54 2.79 -1.89 1.72
N GLU A 55 2.63 -2.97 2.45
CA GLU A 55 3.58 -3.49 3.41
C GLU A 55 4.48 -4.60 2.87
N SER A 56 5.68 -4.67 3.44
CA SER A 56 6.59 -5.81 3.30
C SER A 56 7.11 -6.22 4.67
N MET A 57 7.72 -7.40 4.74
CA MET A 57 8.25 -7.91 6.00
C MET A 57 9.64 -8.49 5.82
N ILE A 58 10.60 -7.97 6.59
CA ILE A 58 11.94 -8.55 6.69
C ILE A 58 11.92 -9.63 7.77
N PRO A 59 12.18 -10.91 7.43
CA PRO A 59 12.18 -12.00 8.41
C PRO A 59 13.21 -11.75 9.51
N PHE A 60 12.76 -11.76 10.77
CA PHE A 60 13.65 -11.56 11.91
C PHE A 60 13.07 -12.19 13.18
N LYS A 61 13.83 -13.07 13.82
CA LYS A 61 13.41 -13.81 15.04
C LYS A 61 14.12 -13.35 16.32
N GLY A 62 15.11 -12.46 16.23
CA GLY A 62 15.83 -11.93 17.40
C GLY A 62 14.97 -11.05 18.30
N ARG A 63 15.57 -10.55 19.38
CA ARG A 63 14.94 -9.59 20.31
C ARG A 63 14.97 -8.19 19.70
N LEU A 64 13.81 -7.66 19.37
CA LEU A 64 13.65 -6.31 18.84
C LEU A 64 12.30 -5.73 19.29
N LYS A 65 12.31 -4.49 19.79
CA LYS A 65 11.13 -3.85 20.40
C LYS A 65 9.93 -3.72 19.45
N PHE A 66 10.17 -3.53 18.16
CA PHE A 66 9.14 -3.29 17.14
C PHE A 66 8.94 -4.49 16.19
N ARG A 67 9.44 -5.68 16.56
CA ARG A 67 9.16 -6.92 15.81
C ARG A 67 7.65 -7.17 15.76
N GLN A 68 7.14 -7.46 14.58
CA GLN A 68 5.73 -7.76 14.34
C GLN A 68 5.50 -9.26 14.16
N TYR A 69 4.28 -9.69 14.50
CA TYR A 69 3.76 -11.00 14.15
C TYR A 69 2.59 -10.84 13.19
N ILE A 70 2.72 -11.37 11.96
CA ILE A 70 1.71 -11.28 10.91
C ILE A 70 1.36 -12.71 10.45
N PRO A 71 0.24 -13.30 10.94
CA PRO A 71 -0.10 -14.70 10.70
C PRO A 71 -0.25 -15.07 9.22
N SER A 72 -0.71 -14.12 8.40
CA SER A 72 -1.03 -14.32 6.98
C SER A 72 0.20 -14.36 6.07
N LYS A 73 1.38 -13.99 6.56
CA LYS A 73 2.61 -13.94 5.77
C LYS A 73 3.45 -15.20 5.98
N ARG A 74 4.21 -15.60 4.94
CA ARG A 74 5.08 -16.79 4.95
C ARG A 74 6.04 -16.79 6.16
N HIS A 75 6.71 -15.66 6.38
CA HIS A 75 7.61 -15.47 7.52
C HIS A 75 6.94 -14.72 8.66
N LYS A 76 6.11 -15.38 9.46
CA LYS A 76 5.21 -14.72 10.41
C LYS A 76 5.84 -13.72 11.40
N TYR A 77 7.16 -13.81 11.68
CA TYR A 77 7.87 -12.88 12.57
C TYR A 77 8.91 -12.06 11.80
N GLY A 78 8.88 -10.74 11.98
CA GLY A 78 9.84 -9.88 11.31
C GLY A 78 9.67 -8.39 11.61
N VAL A 79 10.37 -7.57 10.84
CA VAL A 79 10.23 -6.10 10.83
C VAL A 79 9.24 -5.74 9.73
N LYS A 80 8.13 -5.09 10.10
CA LYS A 80 7.15 -4.59 9.12
C LYS A 80 7.67 -3.29 8.50
N LEU A 81 7.63 -3.23 7.18
CA LEU A 81 7.92 -2.05 6.37
C LEU A 81 6.62 -1.60 5.70
N PHE A 82 6.45 -0.29 5.55
CA PHE A 82 5.56 0.31 4.56
C PHE A 82 6.42 0.85 3.43
N LYS A 83 5.97 0.65 2.20
CA LYS A 83 6.71 1.14 1.04
C LYS A 83 5.78 1.61 -0.06
N ILE A 84 6.30 2.52 -0.87
CA ILE A 84 5.70 2.94 -2.13
C ILE A 84 6.54 2.39 -3.28
N CYS A 85 5.88 1.80 -4.26
CA CYS A 85 6.52 1.20 -5.43
C CYS A 85 5.74 1.49 -6.71
N ASP A 86 6.36 1.29 -7.86
CA ASP A 86 5.64 1.30 -9.15
C ASP A 86 5.19 -0.11 -9.54
N VAL A 87 4.53 -0.19 -10.70
CA VAL A 87 4.04 -1.44 -11.29
C VAL A 87 5.17 -2.41 -11.66
N ASN A 88 6.42 -1.95 -11.81
CA ASN A 88 7.59 -2.77 -12.10
C ASN A 88 8.31 -3.24 -10.84
N GLY A 89 7.87 -2.79 -9.66
CA GLY A 89 8.42 -3.17 -8.37
C GLY A 89 9.57 -2.28 -7.86
N PHE A 90 9.92 -1.20 -8.57
CA PHE A 90 10.91 -0.27 -8.02
C PHE A 90 10.33 0.42 -6.79
N THR A 91 11.09 0.43 -5.69
CA THR A 91 10.67 1.04 -4.42
C THR A 91 11.23 2.44 -4.31
N TYR A 92 10.36 3.43 -4.10
CA TYR A 92 10.78 4.83 -4.04
C TYR A 92 11.04 5.32 -2.61
N LYS A 93 10.31 4.78 -1.62
CA LYS A 93 10.47 5.16 -0.22
C LYS A 93 10.01 4.03 0.69
N ILE A 94 10.69 3.88 1.82
CA ILE A 94 10.39 2.89 2.85
C ILE A 94 10.25 3.60 4.20
N ILE A 95 9.23 3.20 4.96
CA ILE A 95 9.04 3.57 6.36
C ILE A 95 9.01 2.27 7.19
N ILE A 96 9.88 2.17 8.18
CA ILE A 96 9.88 1.03 9.12
C ILE A 96 8.80 1.27 10.17
N TYR A 97 7.99 0.24 10.46
CA TYR A 97 6.98 0.34 11.51
C TYR A 97 7.62 0.18 12.89
N GLU A 98 7.68 1.27 13.65
CA GLU A 98 8.28 1.33 14.98
C GLU A 98 7.28 1.08 16.13
N GLY A 99 5.99 0.89 15.80
CA GLY A 99 4.87 0.85 16.75
C GLY A 99 3.85 1.97 16.47
N LYS A 100 2.75 2.01 17.22
CA LYS A 100 1.66 2.98 16.98
C LYS A 100 2.14 4.41 17.21
N GLN A 101 2.22 5.18 16.15
CA GLN A 101 2.23 6.65 16.18
C GLN A 101 1.05 7.09 15.32
N CYS A 102 -0.03 7.53 15.97
CA CYS A 102 -1.18 8.08 15.26
C CYS A 102 -1.23 9.58 15.55
N ILE A 103 -1.35 10.40 14.51
CA ILE A 103 -1.75 11.79 14.66
C ILE A 103 -3.23 11.79 15.09
N SER A 104 -3.59 12.63 16.06
CA SER A 104 -4.98 12.74 16.52
C SER A 104 -5.91 13.01 15.33
N GLY A 105 -6.96 12.19 15.18
CA GLY A 105 -7.97 12.35 14.13
C GLY A 105 -7.65 11.70 12.77
N GLN A 106 -6.47 11.11 12.56
CA GLN A 106 -6.14 10.38 11.32
C GLN A 106 -5.99 8.88 11.58
N SER A 107 -6.37 8.06 10.60
CA SER A 107 -6.06 6.63 10.66
C SER A 107 -4.58 6.39 10.35
N LEU A 108 -3.99 5.35 10.95
CA LEU A 108 -2.60 4.97 10.66
C LEU A 108 -2.37 4.78 9.14
N GLY A 109 -3.33 4.18 8.45
CA GLY A 109 -3.27 3.98 7.00
C GLY A 109 -3.23 5.30 6.22
N GLU A 110 -4.02 6.30 6.63
CA GLU A 110 -3.98 7.64 6.04
C GLU A 110 -2.62 8.31 6.23
N THR A 111 -2.11 8.34 7.47
CA THR A 111 -0.82 8.96 7.79
C THR A 111 0.32 8.31 7.00
N ILE A 112 0.32 6.98 6.87
CA ILE A 112 1.34 6.25 6.10
C ILE A 112 1.30 6.62 4.63
N VAL A 113 0.11 6.59 4.00
CA VAL A 113 -0.01 6.87 2.56
C VAL A 113 0.46 8.29 2.26
N LEU A 114 0.02 9.28 3.05
CA LEU A 114 0.43 10.67 2.86
C LEU A 114 1.95 10.86 3.04
N SER A 115 2.54 10.23 4.06
CA SER A 115 3.98 10.32 4.33
C SER A 115 4.83 9.64 3.25
N LEU A 116 4.37 8.49 2.72
CA LEU A 116 5.03 7.81 1.62
C LEU A 116 4.90 8.58 0.31
N CYS A 117 3.74 9.18 0.07
CA CYS A 117 3.43 9.83 -1.19
C CYS A 117 3.89 11.28 -1.28
N GLU A 118 4.31 11.93 -0.19
CA GLU A 118 4.57 13.37 -0.08
C GLU A 118 5.23 14.02 -1.33
N LYS A 119 6.34 13.45 -1.84
CA LYS A 119 7.06 13.96 -3.03
C LYS A 119 6.39 13.68 -4.38
N TYR A 120 5.36 12.85 -4.38
CA TYR A 120 4.67 12.32 -5.56
C TYR A 120 3.24 12.85 -5.70
N LEU A 121 2.76 13.60 -4.71
CA LEU A 121 1.49 14.31 -4.73
C LEU A 121 1.51 15.46 -5.74
N GLU A 122 0.33 15.98 -6.07
CA GLU A 122 0.10 17.14 -6.93
C GLU A 122 0.55 16.98 -8.39
N LYS A 123 0.75 15.73 -8.82
CA LYS A 123 1.28 15.38 -10.15
C LYS A 123 0.29 14.58 -11.00
N GLY A 124 -0.99 14.51 -10.61
CA GLY A 124 -2.04 13.79 -11.35
C GLY A 124 -1.94 12.25 -11.29
N ARG A 125 -1.06 11.72 -10.43
CA ARG A 125 -0.85 10.27 -10.29
C ARG A 125 -2.04 9.57 -9.67
N THR A 126 -2.07 8.25 -9.86
CA THR A 126 -3.00 7.36 -9.16
C THR A 126 -2.24 6.52 -8.15
N VAL A 127 -2.63 6.63 -6.88
CA VAL A 127 -2.16 5.79 -5.79
C VAL A 127 -3.07 4.57 -5.68
N VAL A 128 -2.47 3.39 -5.72
CA VAL A 128 -3.14 2.10 -5.56
C VAL A 128 -2.87 1.55 -4.17
N THR A 129 -3.92 1.23 -3.42
CA THR A 129 -3.80 0.75 -2.03
C THR A 129 -4.70 -0.44 -1.72
N ASP A 130 -4.26 -1.27 -0.78
CA ASP A 130 -5.08 -2.32 -0.21
C ASP A 130 -6.20 -1.79 0.72
N ASN A 131 -6.96 -2.71 1.33
CA ASN A 131 -8.06 -2.37 2.23
C ASN A 131 -7.65 -1.87 3.63
N PHE A 132 -6.38 -2.02 4.02
CA PHE A 132 -5.87 -1.45 5.26
C PHE A 132 -5.73 0.07 5.14
N TYR A 133 -5.25 0.58 4.00
CA TYR A 133 -5.06 2.02 3.78
C TYR A 133 -6.32 2.72 3.24
N THR A 134 -7.02 2.12 2.28
CA THR A 134 -8.10 2.79 1.53
C THR A 134 -9.23 3.30 2.44
N SER A 135 -9.57 4.58 2.37
CA SER A 135 -10.68 5.20 3.11
C SER A 135 -11.25 6.40 2.36
N VAL A 136 -12.52 6.75 2.63
CA VAL A 136 -13.15 7.96 2.07
C VAL A 136 -12.42 9.24 2.52
N PRO A 137 -12.00 9.40 3.79
CA PRO A 137 -11.17 10.53 4.20
C PRO A 137 -9.85 10.63 3.43
N LEU A 138 -9.14 9.51 3.22
CA LEU A 138 -7.91 9.47 2.42
C LEU A 138 -8.16 9.93 0.98
N ALA A 139 -9.22 9.42 0.35
CA ALA A 139 -9.61 9.81 -1.01
C ALA A 139 -9.82 11.32 -1.14
N LYS A 140 -10.56 11.92 -0.19
CA LYS A 140 -10.79 13.37 -0.15
C LYS A 140 -9.50 14.17 0.01
N GLN A 141 -8.59 13.70 0.86
CA GLN A 141 -7.30 14.38 1.06
C GLN A 141 -6.39 14.30 -0.17
N LEU A 142 -6.34 13.14 -0.83
CA LEU A 142 -5.55 12.95 -2.05
C LEU A 142 -6.11 13.77 -3.23
N LEU A 143 -7.43 13.86 -3.37
CA LEU A 143 -8.06 14.72 -4.37
C LEU A 143 -7.72 16.20 -4.18
N LYS A 144 -7.72 16.69 -2.94
CA LYS A 144 -7.24 18.06 -2.62
C LYS A 144 -5.79 18.30 -3.05
N LYS A 145 -4.99 17.23 -3.12
CA LYS A 145 -3.60 17.22 -3.56
C LYS A 145 -3.43 16.68 -4.99
N LYS A 146 -4.42 16.87 -5.86
CA LYS A 146 -4.44 16.45 -7.28
C LYS A 146 -3.88 15.04 -7.51
N THR A 147 -4.28 14.10 -6.67
CA THR A 147 -3.84 12.71 -6.68
C THR A 147 -5.05 11.80 -6.58
N HIS A 148 -5.15 10.82 -7.47
CA HIS A 148 -6.25 9.87 -7.46
C HIS A 148 -5.96 8.69 -6.51
N LEU A 149 -7.01 8.09 -5.98
CA LEU A 149 -6.95 6.88 -5.17
C LEU A 149 -7.76 5.77 -5.83
N VAL A 150 -7.17 4.59 -5.92
CA VAL A 150 -7.85 3.35 -6.30
C VAL A 150 -7.50 2.28 -5.28
N GLY A 151 -8.49 1.62 -4.71
CA GLY A 151 -8.20 0.58 -3.74
C GLY A 151 -9.37 -0.28 -3.36
N THR A 152 -9.08 -1.36 -2.66
CA THR A 152 -10.12 -2.23 -2.08
C THR A 152 -10.59 -1.68 -0.74
N LEU A 153 -11.84 -1.97 -0.36
CA LEU A 153 -12.44 -1.53 0.90
C LEU A 153 -12.87 -2.73 1.74
N ARG A 154 -12.81 -2.56 3.06
CA ARG A 154 -13.50 -3.48 3.99
C ARG A 154 -14.96 -3.08 4.10
N LYS A 155 -15.86 -4.07 4.15
CA LYS A 155 -17.31 -3.86 4.31
C LYS A 155 -17.68 -3.00 5.52
N ASN A 156 -16.89 -3.05 6.59
CA ASN A 156 -17.09 -2.31 7.83
C ASN A 156 -16.33 -0.97 7.90
N ARG A 157 -15.78 -0.48 6.78
CA ARG A 157 -15.09 0.81 6.74
C ARG A 157 -16.12 1.94 6.98
N ARG A 158 -15.69 3.01 7.66
CA ARG A 158 -16.55 4.17 7.92
C ARG A 158 -16.92 4.87 6.60
N TYR A 159 -18.08 5.54 6.60
CA TYR A 159 -18.61 6.32 5.47
C TYR A 159 -19.05 5.53 4.24
N LEU A 160 -19.17 4.20 4.33
CA LEU A 160 -19.82 3.41 3.27
C LEU A 160 -21.35 3.57 3.36
N PRO A 161 -22.05 3.92 2.26
CA PRO A 161 -23.51 3.98 2.24
C PRO A 161 -24.14 2.63 2.62
N LYS A 162 -25.15 2.64 3.50
CA LYS A 162 -25.86 1.41 3.92
C LYS A 162 -26.38 0.62 2.72
N GLU A 163 -26.92 1.31 1.72
CA GLU A 163 -27.44 0.69 0.50
C GLU A 163 -26.37 -0.07 -0.27
N LEU A 164 -25.15 0.48 -0.39
CA LEU A 164 -24.02 -0.21 -1.04
C LEU A 164 -23.70 -1.53 -0.34
N ILE A 165 -23.80 -1.55 1.00
CA ILE A 165 -23.50 -2.72 1.82
C ILE A 165 -24.62 -3.78 1.71
N THR A 166 -25.88 -3.36 1.75
CA THR A 166 -27.05 -4.25 1.84
C THR A 166 -27.55 -4.74 0.48
N LYS A 167 -27.31 -4.01 -0.62
CA LYS A 167 -27.75 -4.38 -1.96
C LYS A 167 -27.25 -5.78 -2.33
N LYS A 168 -28.17 -6.68 -2.66
CA LYS A 168 -27.85 -7.99 -3.23
C LYS A 168 -27.70 -7.82 -4.74
N ILE A 169 -26.61 -8.34 -5.28
CA ILE A 169 -26.26 -8.32 -6.71
C ILE A 169 -25.85 -9.72 -7.15
N LYS A 170 -26.10 -10.08 -8.40
CA LYS A 170 -25.73 -11.38 -9.00
C LYS A 170 -24.26 -11.39 -9.37
N LYS A 171 -23.69 -12.59 -9.52
CA LYS A 171 -22.30 -12.75 -9.95
C LYS A 171 -22.10 -12.08 -11.32
N GLY A 172 -21.06 -11.26 -11.43
CA GLY A 172 -20.74 -10.46 -12.62
C GLY A 172 -21.30 -9.04 -12.58
N GLU A 173 -22.23 -8.73 -11.68
CA GLU A 173 -22.80 -7.38 -11.56
C GLU A 173 -21.93 -6.46 -10.71
N ILE A 174 -21.97 -5.16 -11.03
CA ILE A 174 -21.43 -4.06 -10.23
C ILE A 174 -22.57 -3.13 -9.81
N PHE A 175 -22.50 -2.64 -8.58
CA PHE A 175 -23.35 -1.57 -8.07
C PHE A 175 -22.46 -0.54 -7.38
N GLY A 176 -22.74 0.74 -7.56
CA GLY A 176 -21.95 1.78 -6.90
C GLY A 176 -22.68 3.10 -6.75
N LYS A 177 -22.06 3.98 -5.98
CA LYS A 177 -22.49 5.37 -5.82
C LYS A 177 -21.30 6.28 -6.01
N GLU A 178 -21.55 7.42 -6.62
CA GLU A 178 -20.60 8.51 -6.76
C GLU A 178 -21.04 9.66 -5.84
N ASP A 179 -20.10 10.30 -5.17
CA ASP A 179 -20.35 11.54 -4.42
C ASP A 179 -20.04 12.77 -5.29
N ASP A 180 -20.40 13.96 -4.81
CA ASP A 180 -20.20 15.22 -5.54
C ASP A 180 -18.71 15.56 -5.79
N ASN A 181 -17.77 14.85 -5.15
CA ASN A 181 -16.34 15.02 -5.35
C ASN A 181 -15.79 14.04 -6.41
N GLY A 182 -16.64 13.23 -7.06
CA GLY A 182 -16.23 12.20 -8.01
C GLY A 182 -15.64 10.95 -7.34
N ILE A 183 -15.95 10.71 -6.06
CA ILE A 183 -15.52 9.48 -5.37
C ILE A 183 -16.55 8.39 -5.62
N VAL A 184 -16.16 7.39 -6.40
CA VAL A 184 -16.96 6.21 -6.70
C VAL A 184 -16.68 5.11 -5.69
N LEU A 185 -17.71 4.75 -4.93
CA LEU A 185 -17.75 3.58 -4.06
C LEU A 185 -18.54 2.48 -4.76
N SER A 186 -17.90 1.34 -5.01
CA SER A 186 -18.54 0.25 -5.75
C SER A 186 -18.43 -1.09 -5.05
N LYS A 187 -19.39 -1.96 -5.37
CA LYS A 187 -19.52 -3.33 -4.92
C LYS A 187 -19.62 -4.20 -6.18
N PHE A 188 -18.67 -5.09 -6.35
CA PHE A 188 -18.64 -6.07 -7.43
C PHE A 188 -18.82 -7.48 -6.87
N LYS A 189 -19.65 -8.30 -7.52
CA LYS A 189 -19.86 -9.70 -7.11
C LYS A 189 -19.07 -10.63 -8.01
N ASP A 190 -17.97 -11.15 -7.51
CA ASP A 190 -17.31 -12.32 -8.10
C ASP A 190 -17.70 -13.59 -7.30
N LYS A 191 -16.73 -14.37 -6.79
CA LYS A 191 -17.00 -15.45 -5.82
C LYS A 191 -17.52 -14.90 -4.49
N ARG A 192 -17.08 -13.69 -4.13
CA ARG A 192 -17.45 -12.95 -2.92
C ARG A 192 -17.72 -11.50 -3.30
N ASP A 193 -18.35 -10.77 -2.39
CA ASP A 193 -18.53 -9.32 -2.53
C ASP A 193 -17.17 -8.63 -2.38
N ILE A 194 -16.77 -7.86 -3.38
CA ILE A 194 -15.57 -7.04 -3.38
C ILE A 194 -16.02 -5.58 -3.34
N PHE A 195 -15.55 -4.83 -2.35
CA PHE A 195 -15.79 -3.40 -2.26
C PHE A 195 -14.56 -2.64 -2.77
N LEU A 196 -14.78 -1.60 -3.56
CA LEU A 196 -13.75 -0.80 -4.20
C LEU A 196 -14.06 0.68 -3.99
N LEU A 197 -13.00 1.47 -3.91
CA LEU A 197 -13.04 2.93 -3.98
C LEU A 197 -12.21 3.35 -5.19
N SER A 198 -12.76 4.24 -6.01
CA SER A 198 -11.99 4.93 -7.03
C SER A 198 -12.36 6.41 -7.08
N THR A 199 -11.37 7.26 -7.32
CA THR A 199 -11.58 8.68 -7.64
C THR A 199 -11.23 9.00 -9.10
N ARG A 200 -11.21 7.97 -9.96
CA ARG A 200 -10.80 8.05 -11.37
C ARG A 200 -11.73 7.28 -12.30
N HIS A 201 -12.23 6.13 -11.85
CA HIS A 201 -13.02 5.23 -12.67
C HIS A 201 -14.52 5.40 -12.40
N LYS A 202 -15.32 5.21 -13.44
CA LYS A 202 -16.77 5.06 -13.34
C LYS A 202 -17.15 3.59 -13.10
N LEU A 203 -18.43 3.26 -13.18
CA LEU A 203 -18.98 1.92 -12.97
C LEU A 203 -19.01 1.07 -14.25
N ASP A 204 -17.98 1.19 -15.08
CA ASP A 204 -17.92 0.51 -16.37
C ASP A 204 -17.47 -0.96 -16.22
N ILE A 205 -18.09 -1.84 -17.00
CA ILE A 205 -17.72 -3.25 -17.15
C ILE A 205 -17.11 -3.44 -18.53
N ILE A 206 -15.94 -4.09 -18.57
CA ILE A 206 -15.15 -4.31 -19.78
C ILE A 206 -15.02 -5.81 -20.04
N ASP A 207 -15.03 -6.21 -21.31
CA ASP A 207 -14.63 -7.55 -21.74
C ASP A 207 -13.11 -7.71 -21.59
N THR A 208 -12.70 -8.72 -20.83
CA THR A 208 -11.28 -8.99 -20.58
C THR A 208 -10.57 -9.66 -21.76
N GLY A 209 -11.29 -10.02 -22.83
CA GLY A 209 -10.78 -10.80 -23.96
C GLY A 209 -10.47 -12.26 -23.61
N LYS A 210 -10.75 -12.68 -22.37
CA LYS A 210 -10.58 -14.05 -21.88
C LYS A 210 -11.90 -14.77 -21.87
N GLN A 211 -11.87 -16.05 -22.22
CA GLN A 211 -13.05 -16.91 -22.16
C GLN A 211 -13.05 -17.81 -20.93
N SER A 212 -14.25 -18.07 -20.43
CA SER A 212 -14.48 -19.07 -19.39
C SER A 212 -14.30 -20.47 -19.97
N ARG A 213 -14.27 -21.50 -19.10
CA ARG A 213 -14.27 -22.92 -19.54
C ARG A 213 -15.48 -23.27 -20.42
N LYS A 214 -16.55 -22.48 -20.35
CA LYS A 214 -17.77 -22.63 -21.17
C LYS A 214 -17.74 -21.79 -22.45
N LYS A 215 -16.59 -21.21 -22.82
CA LYS A 215 -16.40 -20.31 -23.98
C LYS A 215 -17.18 -18.99 -23.91
N GLU A 216 -17.57 -18.56 -22.71
CA GLU A 216 -18.24 -17.27 -22.49
C GLU A 216 -17.18 -16.18 -22.21
N SER A 217 -17.36 -14.97 -22.77
CA SER A 217 -16.51 -13.82 -22.44
C SER A 217 -16.53 -13.51 -20.94
N ILE A 218 -15.36 -13.28 -20.37
CA ILE A 218 -15.22 -12.88 -18.97
C ILE A 218 -15.27 -11.36 -18.90
N LEU A 219 -16.35 -10.86 -18.32
CA LEU A 219 -16.55 -9.43 -18.06
C LEU A 219 -16.09 -9.06 -16.65
N LYS A 220 -15.42 -7.92 -16.51
CA LYS A 220 -14.99 -7.37 -15.21
C LYS A 220 -15.08 -5.85 -15.17
N PRO A 221 -15.34 -5.25 -14.00
CA PRO A 221 -15.25 -3.81 -13.85
C PRO A 221 -13.87 -3.26 -14.23
N ASP A 222 -13.82 -2.12 -14.90
CA ASP A 222 -12.56 -1.47 -15.26
C ASP A 222 -11.67 -1.23 -14.03
N VAL A 223 -12.28 -0.69 -12.97
CA VAL A 223 -11.62 -0.41 -11.69
C VAL A 223 -10.93 -1.64 -11.09
N ILE A 224 -11.46 -2.86 -11.25
CA ILE A 224 -10.81 -4.06 -10.71
C ILE A 224 -9.65 -4.52 -11.60
N LEU A 225 -9.73 -4.29 -12.91
CA LEU A 225 -8.63 -4.55 -13.83
C LEU A 225 -7.47 -3.60 -13.57
N PHE A 226 -7.76 -2.30 -13.47
CA PHE A 226 -6.79 -1.27 -13.12
C PHE A 226 -6.14 -1.55 -11.76
N TYR A 227 -6.94 -1.86 -10.72
CA TYR A 227 -6.41 -2.20 -9.39
C TYR A 227 -5.42 -3.38 -9.45
N ASN A 228 -5.77 -4.44 -10.18
CA ASN A 228 -4.92 -5.63 -10.27
C ASN A 228 -3.62 -5.37 -11.06
N ALA A 229 -3.66 -4.53 -12.09
CA ALA A 229 -2.47 -4.11 -12.82
C ALA A 229 -1.58 -3.21 -11.94
N GLY A 230 -2.18 -2.25 -11.24
CA GLY A 230 -1.47 -1.30 -10.39
C GLY A 230 -0.78 -1.93 -9.18
N LYS A 231 -1.36 -3.00 -8.62
CA LYS A 231 -0.75 -3.71 -7.48
C LYS A 231 0.35 -4.70 -7.86
N ALA A 232 0.58 -4.97 -9.16
CA ALA A 232 1.45 -6.06 -9.62
C ALA A 232 2.88 -5.93 -9.09
N GLY A 233 3.42 -4.70 -9.03
CA GLY A 233 4.77 -4.44 -8.54
C GLY A 233 5.00 -4.73 -7.05
N ILE A 234 3.91 -4.73 -6.26
CA ILE A 234 3.98 -5.06 -4.83
C ILE A 234 4.22 -6.56 -4.63
N ASP A 235 3.53 -7.38 -5.45
CA ASP A 235 3.50 -8.84 -5.32
C ASP A 235 4.87 -9.50 -5.59
N PHE A 236 5.85 -8.77 -6.15
CA PHE A 236 7.22 -9.26 -6.31
C PHE A 236 7.97 -9.47 -4.99
N PHE A 237 7.52 -8.87 -3.89
CA PHE A 237 8.28 -8.79 -2.64
C PHE A 237 7.51 -9.24 -1.38
N THR A 238 6.33 -9.86 -1.53
CA THR A 238 5.40 -10.16 -0.43
C THR A 238 5.30 -11.61 0.01
#